data_AF-A0A090X5R8-F1
#
_entry.id   AF-A0A090X5R8-F1
#
_cell.length_a   1.000
_cell.length_b   1.000
_cell.length_c   1.000
_cell.angle_alpha   90.00
_cell.angle_beta   90.00
_cell.angle_gamma   90.00
#
_symmetry.space_group_name_H-M   'P 1'
#
loop_
_entity.id
_entity.type
_entity.pdbx_description
1 polymer ?
#
loop_
_entity_poly.entity_id
_entity_poly.type
_entity_poly.pdbx_seq_one_letter_code
_entity_poly.pdbx_strand_id
1 'polypeptide(L)'
;MFCVDIDHANRMRQALINENADLVAKHWNYCVKITGDDEVGKQELDNFTDVEERFPVIATTSKMLTTGIDTKMVKVIVLESNIHRLQSLSKLLVEEQEYEKQKAKCFLP
;
A
#
# COMPACT_ATOMS: atom_id res chain seq x y z
N MET A 1 1.23 -2.14 -0.12
CA MET A 1 2.27 -3.14 0.18
C MET A 1 2.38 -4.11 -0.99
N PHE A 2 3.56 -4.19 -1.61
CA PHE A 2 3.85 -5.15 -2.66
C PHE A 2 4.53 -6.38 -2.05
N CYS A 3 3.94 -7.54 -2.28
CA CYS A 3 4.35 -8.85 -1.78
C CYS A 3 4.84 -9.71 -2.96
N VAL A 4 5.63 -10.75 -2.67
CA VAL A 4 6.15 -11.68 -3.69
C VAL A 4 5.05 -12.47 -4.40
N ASP A 5 4.07 -12.98 -3.65
CA ASP A 5 3.00 -13.85 -4.13
C ASP A 5 1.69 -13.61 -3.35
N ILE A 6 0.61 -14.28 -3.78
CA ILE A 6 -0.73 -14.12 -3.20
C ILE A 6 -0.77 -14.60 -1.74
N ASP A 7 -0.08 -15.69 -1.43
CA ASP A 7 -0.01 -16.23 -0.06
C ASP A 7 0.70 -15.26 0.87
N HIS A 8 1.76 -14.60 0.39
CA HIS A 8 2.45 -13.57 1.12
C HIS A 8 1.54 -12.36 1.34
N ALA A 9 0.81 -11.91 0.32
CA ALA A 9 -0.17 -10.83 0.48
C ALA A 9 -1.24 -11.17 1.54
N ASN A 10 -1.73 -12.43 1.57
CA ASN A 10 -2.65 -12.90 2.60
C ASN A 10 -2.02 -12.85 4.01
N ARG A 11 -0.80 -13.38 4.18
CA ARG A 11 -0.10 -13.37 5.48
C ARG A 11 0.13 -11.94 5.98
N MET A 12 0.56 -11.05 5.09
CA MET A 12 0.79 -9.65 5.41
C MET A 12 -0.50 -8.94 5.80
N ARG A 13 -1.60 -9.17 5.05
CA ARG A 13 -2.93 -8.65 5.41
C ARG A 13 -3.34 -9.10 6.81
N GLN A 14 -3.17 -10.38 7.15
CA GLN A 14 -3.55 -10.88 8.47
C GLN A 14 -2.72 -10.24 9.59
N ALA A 15 -1.41 -10.09 9.39
CA ALA A 15 -0.55 -9.39 10.35
C ALA A 15 -1.00 -7.94 10.57
N LEU A 16 -1.27 -7.22 9.48
CA LEU A 16 -1.77 -5.84 9.53
C LEU A 16 -3.13 -5.74 10.21
N ILE A 17 -4.03 -6.70 9.99
CA ILE A 17 -5.33 -6.75 10.67
C ILE A 17 -5.14 -6.94 12.18
N ASN A 18 -4.25 -7.84 12.59
CA ASN A 18 -4.01 -8.12 14.00
C ASN A 18 -3.41 -6.91 14.73
N GLU A 19 -2.46 -6.21 14.09
CA GLU A 19 -1.83 -5.00 14.65
C GLU A 19 -2.78 -3.79 14.69
N ASN A 20 -3.82 -3.77 13.86
CA ASN A 20 -4.80 -2.69 13.76
C ASN A 20 -6.22 -3.17 14.11
N ALA A 21 -6.34 -4.12 15.03
CA ALA A 21 -7.58 -4.82 15.31
C ALA A 21 -8.72 -3.88 15.73
N ASP A 22 -8.40 -2.78 16.41
CA ASP A 22 -9.35 -1.74 16.83
C ASP A 22 -9.92 -0.94 15.64
N LEU A 23 -9.10 -0.64 14.64
CA LEU A 23 -9.51 0.04 13.41
C LEU A 23 -10.28 -0.89 12.48
N VAL A 24 -9.83 -2.14 12.37
CA VAL A 24 -10.52 -3.17 11.56
C VAL A 24 -11.89 -3.51 12.15
N ALA A 25 -12.02 -3.52 13.48
CA ALA A 25 -13.32 -3.72 14.13
C ALA A 25 -14.34 -2.62 13.80
N LYS A 26 -13.88 -1.39 13.54
CA LYS A 26 -14.73 -0.27 13.10
C LYS A 26 -14.94 -0.25 11.59
N HIS A 27 -13.92 -0.62 10.84
CA HIS A 27 -13.88 -0.59 9.38
C HIS A 27 -13.29 -1.90 8.87
N TRP A 28 -14.16 -2.84 8.48
CA TRP A 28 -13.74 -4.16 8.03
C TRP A 28 -12.78 -4.12 6.82
N ASN A 29 -12.91 -3.08 5.98
CA ASN A 29 -12.08 -2.82 4.82
C ASN A 29 -10.88 -1.91 5.12
N TYR A 30 -10.50 -1.71 6.39
CA TYR A 30 -9.32 -0.94 6.75
C TYR A 30 -8.05 -1.46 6.05
N CYS A 31 -7.91 -2.79 6.02
CA CYS A 31 -6.83 -3.49 5.32
C CYS A 31 -7.41 -4.51 4.34
N VAL A 32 -7.12 -4.33 3.06
CA VAL A 32 -7.60 -5.22 2.00
C VAL A 32 -6.45 -5.89 1.26
N LYS A 33 -6.75 -7.03 0.66
CA LYS A 33 -5.87 -7.67 -0.30
C LYS A 33 -6.43 -7.42 -1.69
N ILE A 34 -5.57 -6.95 -2.60
CA ILE A 34 -5.92 -6.69 -4.00
C ILE A 34 -5.02 -7.57 -4.85
N THR A 35 -5.53 -8.73 -5.26
CA THR A 35 -4.83 -9.69 -6.12
C THR A 35 -5.69 -10.10 -7.30
N GLY A 36 -5.07 -10.59 -8.37
CA GLY A 36 -5.77 -10.91 -9.63
C GLY A 36 -6.80 -12.04 -9.54
N ASP A 37 -6.76 -12.82 -8.46
CA ASP A 37 -7.65 -13.94 -8.15
C ASP A 37 -8.74 -13.59 -7.12
N ASP A 38 -8.74 -12.37 -6.57
CA ASP A 38 -9.66 -11.93 -5.51
C ASP A 38 -10.69 -10.93 -6.09
N GLU A 39 -11.91 -11.41 -6.36
CA GLU A 39 -12.97 -10.56 -6.91
C GLU A 39 -13.38 -9.42 -5.98
N VAL A 40 -13.38 -9.65 -4.66
CA VAL A 40 -13.67 -8.60 -3.67
C VAL A 40 -12.54 -7.58 -3.65
N GLY A 41 -11.29 -8.06 -3.66
CA GLY A 41 -10.12 -7.20 -3.74
C GLY A 41 -10.10 -6.30 -4.98
N LYS A 42 -10.61 -6.80 -6.11
CA LYS A 42 -10.75 -6.00 -7.34
C LYS A 42 -11.81 -4.92 -7.23
N GLN A 43 -12.91 -5.16 -6.52
CA GLN A 43 -13.94 -4.14 -6.30
C GLN A 43 -13.42 -3.02 -5.39
N GLU A 44 -12.64 -3.37 -4.37
CA GLU A 44 -12.01 -2.40 -3.47
C GLU A 44 -10.88 -1.60 -4.15
N LEU A 45 -10.45 -1.98 -5.34
CA LEU A 45 -9.44 -1.24 -6.09
C LEU A 45 -9.95 0.15 -6.48
N ASP A 46 -11.20 0.24 -6.95
CA ASP A 46 -11.80 1.51 -7.35
C ASP A 46 -11.90 2.45 -6.13
N ASN A 47 -12.39 1.93 -5.00
CA ASN A 47 -12.43 2.65 -3.72
C ASN A 47 -11.04 3.11 -3.26
N PHE A 48 -10.00 2.29 -3.48
CA PHE A 48 -8.63 2.64 -3.10
C PHE A 48 -8.01 3.74 -3.96
N THR A 49 -8.48 3.89 -5.20
CA THR A 49 -8.01 4.94 -6.11
C THR A 49 -8.80 6.25 -5.99
N ASP A 50 -10.01 6.19 -5.44
CA ASP A 50 -10.86 7.36 -5.25
C ASP A 50 -10.27 8.30 -4.19
N VAL A 51 -10.31 9.60 -4.48
CA VAL A 51 -9.81 10.67 -3.59
C VAL A 51 -10.84 11.08 -2.55
N GLU A 52 -12.11 10.80 -2.78
CA GLU A 52 -13.21 11.07 -1.85
C GLU A 52 -13.35 9.96 -0.81
N GLU A 53 -12.93 8.74 -1.15
CA GLU A 53 -12.95 7.60 -0.24
C GLU A 53 -11.74 7.59 0.71
N ARG A 54 -12.02 7.25 1.96
CA ARG A 54 -10.98 7.13 3.01
C ARG A 54 -10.50 5.71 3.23
N PHE A 55 -11.25 4.73 2.70
CA PHE A 55 -10.98 3.31 2.86
C PHE A 55 -11.04 2.62 1.50
N PRO A 56 -10.23 1.58 1.27
CA PRO A 56 -9.27 0.99 2.21
C PRO A 56 -8.03 1.89 2.47
N VAL A 57 -7.45 1.82 3.67
CA VAL A 57 -6.22 2.59 3.99
C VAL A 57 -4.98 1.82 3.58
N ILE A 58 -4.99 0.50 3.77
CA ILE A 58 -3.86 -0.37 3.46
C ILE A 58 -4.29 -1.43 2.45
N ALA A 59 -3.59 -1.48 1.32
CA ALA A 59 -3.75 -2.53 0.33
C ALA A 59 -2.49 -3.40 0.26
N THR A 60 -2.65 -4.73 0.33
CA THR A 60 -1.60 -5.71 0.04
C THR A 60 -1.83 -6.33 -1.35
N THR A 61 -0.80 -6.36 -2.20
CA THR A 61 -0.89 -6.91 -3.57
C THR A 61 0.35 -7.74 -3.89
N SER A 62 0.27 -8.70 -4.81
CA SER A 62 1.43 -9.44 -5.31
C SER A 62 1.96 -8.96 -6.66
N LYS A 63 1.07 -8.60 -7.60
CA LYS A 63 1.42 -8.19 -8.98
C LYS A 63 0.43 -7.23 -9.64
N MET A 64 -0.74 -7.01 -9.06
CA MET A 64 -1.84 -6.35 -9.79
C MET A 64 -1.66 -4.83 -9.88
N LEU A 65 -1.06 -4.19 -8.87
CA LEU A 65 -0.86 -2.73 -8.86
C LEU A 65 0.25 -2.24 -9.81
N THR A 66 1.03 -3.12 -10.46
CA THR A 66 2.16 -2.69 -11.32
C THR A 66 1.74 -2.23 -12.72
N THR A 67 0.49 -2.46 -13.13
CA THR A 67 -0.01 -2.05 -14.45
C THR A 67 -1.15 -1.04 -14.32
N GLY A 68 -0.86 0.24 -14.51
CA GLY A 68 -1.85 1.24 -14.91
C GLY A 68 -2.80 1.75 -13.81
N ILE A 69 -2.49 1.55 -12.53
CA ILE A 69 -3.32 2.07 -11.44
C ILE A 69 -2.69 3.36 -10.92
N ASP A 70 -3.37 4.48 -11.17
CA ASP A 70 -2.99 5.81 -10.69
C ASP A 70 -3.58 6.06 -9.31
N THR A 71 -2.82 5.71 -8.27
CA THR A 71 -3.24 5.95 -6.88
C THR A 71 -2.75 7.32 -6.42
N LYS A 72 -3.56 8.36 -6.56
CA LYS A 72 -3.20 9.75 -6.20
C LYS A 72 -3.02 9.96 -4.70
N MET A 73 -3.66 9.13 -3.87
CA MET A 73 -3.68 9.27 -2.40
C MET A 73 -2.66 8.39 -1.68
N VAL A 74 -1.85 7.61 -2.41
CA VAL A 74 -0.85 6.73 -1.79
C VAL A 74 0.34 7.55 -1.31
N LYS A 75 0.57 7.51 0.01
CA LYS A 75 1.68 8.24 0.65
C LYS A 75 2.91 7.37 0.87
N VAL A 76 2.73 6.06 1.03
CA VAL A 76 3.81 5.13 1.39
C VAL A 76 3.67 3.86 0.57
N ILE A 77 4.76 3.47 -0.09
CA ILE A 77 4.87 2.21 -0.82
C ILE A 77 5.94 1.35 -0.15
N VAL A 78 5.51 0.20 0.39
CA VAL A 78 6.42 -0.80 0.95
C VAL A 78 6.59 -1.94 -0.06
N LEU A 79 7.84 -2.26 -0.39
CA LEU A 79 8.23 -3.30 -1.35
C LEU A 79 8.87 -4.46 -0.58
N GLU A 80 8.09 -5.52 -0.36
CA GLU A 80 8.58 -6.82 0.12
C GLU A 80 8.48 -7.77 -1.08
N SER A 81 9.37 -7.51 -2.04
CA SER A 81 9.60 -8.40 -3.15
C SER A 81 11.08 -8.38 -3.45
N ASN A 82 11.67 -9.55 -3.73
CA ASN A 82 13.03 -9.63 -4.24
C ASN A 82 13.02 -9.04 -5.66
N ILE A 83 13.02 -7.71 -5.78
CA ILE A 83 13.14 -6.99 -7.05
C ILE A 83 14.60 -7.11 -7.50
N HIS A 84 14.96 -8.31 -7.95
CA HIS A 84 16.12 -8.51 -8.81
C HIS A 84 15.73 -8.11 -10.23
N ARG A 85 15.64 -6.78 -10.46
CA ARG A 85 16.02 -6.06 -11.68
C ARG A 85 15.40 -4.66 -11.68
N LEU A 86 16.29 -3.67 -11.52
CA LEU A 86 16.12 -2.30 -11.97
C LEU A 86 15.40 -2.25 -13.32
N GLN A 87 14.21 -1.62 -13.40
CA GLN A 87 13.78 -0.81 -14.57
C GLN A 87 12.40 -0.11 -14.51
N SER A 88 11.66 -0.08 -13.39
CA SER A 88 10.32 0.54 -13.39
C SER A 88 10.08 1.73 -12.43
N LEU A 89 11.11 2.22 -11.73
CA LEU A 89 10.94 3.22 -10.65
C LEU A 89 11.31 4.68 -11.00
N SER A 90 11.61 5.00 -12.26
CA SER A 90 12.11 6.34 -12.63
C SER A 90 11.07 7.46 -12.66
N LYS A 91 9.77 7.21 -12.39
CA LYS A 91 8.71 8.23 -12.47
C LYS A 91 8.18 8.76 -11.14
N LEU A 92 8.47 8.12 -10.00
CA LEU A 92 7.84 8.44 -8.71
C LEU A 92 8.75 9.20 -7.72
N LEU A 93 9.99 9.53 -8.10
CA LEU A 93 10.99 10.10 -7.18
C LEU A 93 11.48 11.49 -7.61
N VAL A 94 10.60 12.48 -7.66
CA VAL A 94 10.98 13.90 -7.57
C VAL A 94 9.98 14.59 -6.65
N GLU A 95 10.28 14.62 -5.35
CA GLU A 95 9.83 15.59 -4.32
C GLU A 95 10.08 15.10 -2.86
N GLU A 96 10.83 14.01 -2.66
CA GLU A 96 11.14 13.49 -1.30
C GLU A 96 12.36 14.15 -0.63
N GLN A 97 13.14 14.95 -1.36
CA GLN A 97 14.37 15.57 -0.82
C GLN A 97 14.14 16.72 0.16
N GLU A 98 12.90 17.19 0.33
CA GLU A 98 12.58 18.32 1.22
C GLU A 98 11.99 17.89 2.57
N TYR A 99 11.40 16.70 2.66
CA TYR A 99 10.79 16.17 3.89
C TYR A 99 11.83 15.77 4.96
N GLU A 100 12.97 15.20 4.55
CA GLU A 100 14.04 14.79 5.49
C GLU A 100 14.74 15.98 6.16
N LYS A 101 14.77 17.16 5.51
CA LYS A 101 15.32 18.38 6.13
C LYS A 101 14.46 18.89 7.28
N GLN A 102 13.15 18.61 7.29
CA GLN A 102 12.25 19.09 8.33
C GLN A 102 12.26 18.17 9.56
N LYS A 103 12.46 16.86 9.37
CA LYS A 103 12.50 15.86 10.45
C LYS A 103 13.79 15.94 11.29
N ALA A 104 14.92 16.29 10.67
CA ALA A 104 16.20 16.43 11.37
C ALA A 104 16.28 17.64 12.33
N LYS A 105 15.31 18.56 12.31
CA LYS A 105 15.32 19.77 13.17
C LYS A 105 14.40 19.70 14.40
N CYS A 106 13.54 18.69 14.49
CA CYS A 106 12.60 18.53 15.61
C CYS A 106 12.97 17.42 16.60
N PHE A 107 14.14 16.78 16.44
CA PHE A 107 14.65 15.75 17.34
C PHE A 107 16.09 16.01 17.76
N LEU A 108 16.32 17.16 18.40
CA LEU A 108 17.35 17.31 19.43
C LEU A 108 16.72 18.11 20.59
N PRO A 109 17.00 17.73 21.86
CA PRO A 109 16.49 18.42 23.04
C PRO A 109 17.03 19.86 23.18
#